data_AF-A0A317IMH4-F1
#
_entry.id   AF-A0A317IMH4-F1
#
_cell.length_a   1.000
_cell.length_b   1.000
_cell.length_c   1.000
_cell.angle_alpha   90.00
_cell.angle_beta   90.00
_cell.angle_gamma   90.00
#
_symmetry.space_group_name_H-M   'P 1'
#
loop_
_entity.id
_entity.type
_entity.pdbx_description
1 polymer ?
#
loop_
_entity_poly.entity_id
_entity_poly.type
_entity_poly.pdbx_seq_one_letter_code
_entity_poly.pdbx_strand_id
1 'polypeptide(L)'
;MKRGELYLVRKPNSNDPRKQRVFVIVSRQVLIDSRFSTLICAPVYSRHDGLSTQLRVGPAEGLKNESSIHCDELVSLPKSVLT
;
A
#
# COMPACT_ATOMS: atom_id res chain seq x y z
N MET A 1 -10.38 1.87 8.02
CA MET A 1 -8.98 1.46 7.91
C MET A 1 -8.75 0.23 8.76
N LYS A 2 -8.38 -0.86 8.12
CA LYS A 2 -7.98 -2.11 8.76
C LYS A 2 -6.65 -2.57 8.17
N ARG A 3 -5.92 -3.36 8.95
CA ARG A 3 -4.72 -4.02 8.44
C ARG A 3 -5.09 -4.94 7.28
N GLY A 4 -4.35 -4.84 6.17
CA GLY A 4 -4.58 -5.61 4.95
C GLY A 4 -5.52 -4.95 3.95
N GLU A 5 -6.20 -3.85 4.29
CA GLU A 5 -7.01 -3.10 3.33
C GLU A 5 -6.14 -2.34 2.33
N LEU A 6 -6.62 -2.28 1.09
CA LEU A 6 -6.03 -1.55 -0.02
C LEU A 6 -6.60 -0.14 -0.10
N TYR A 7 -5.73 0.85 -0.25
CA TYR A 7 -6.06 2.27 -0.31
C TYR A 7 -5.37 2.93 -1.50
N LEU A 8 -6.07 3.85 -2.15
CA LEU A 8 -5.50 4.63 -3.23
C LEU A 8 -4.87 5.90 -2.65
N VAL A 9 -3.63 6.18 -3.05
CA VAL A 9 -2.89 7.37 -2.64
C VAL A 9 -2.55 8.18 -3.89
N ARG A 10 -2.94 9.45 -3.87
CA ARG A 10 -2.64 10.39 -4.96
C ARG A 10 -1.27 11.02 -4.71
N LYS A 11 -0.39 10.97 -5.72
CA LYS A 11 0.99 11.52 -5.70
C LYS A 11 1.76 11.11 -4.42
N PRO A 12 2.04 9.82 -4.21
CA PRO A 12 2.73 9.35 -3.01
C PRO A 12 4.16 9.90 -2.88
N ASN A 13 4.82 10.20 -3.99
CA ASN A 13 6.15 10.83 -4.04
C ASN A 13 6.24 11.72 -5.29
N SER A 14 7.03 12.79 -5.25
CA SER A 14 7.34 13.63 -6.42
C SER A 14 8.06 12.85 -7.53
N ASN A 15 8.77 11.78 -7.16
CA ASN A 15 9.52 10.93 -8.08
C ASN A 15 8.74 9.72 -8.59
N ASP A 16 7.50 9.49 -8.11
CA ASP A 16 6.69 8.39 -8.62
C ASP A 16 6.14 8.76 -10.00
N PRO A 17 6.42 7.97 -11.06
CA PRO A 17 5.90 8.26 -12.40
C PRO A 17 4.37 8.16 -12.46
N ARG A 18 3.71 7.47 -11.51
CA ARG A 18 2.26 7.36 -11.46
C ARG A 18 1.64 8.46 -10.62
N LYS A 19 0.59 9.09 -11.16
CA LYS A 19 -0.23 10.09 -10.47
C LYS A 19 -0.91 9.54 -9.21
N GLN A 20 -1.18 8.24 -9.17
CA GLN A 20 -1.84 7.56 -8.07
C GLN A 20 -1.33 6.12 -7.97
N ARG A 21 -1.26 5.59 -6.75
CA ARG A 21 -0.80 4.22 -6.48
C ARG A 21 -1.61 3.60 -5.35
N VAL A 22 -1.83 2.30 -5.44
CA VAL A 22 -2.47 1.53 -4.37
C VAL A 22 -1.42 1.14 -3.33
N PHE A 23 -1.79 1.23 -2.07
CA PHE A 23 -1.00 0.82 -0.92
C PHE A 23 -1.82 -0.12 -0.05
N VAL A 24 -1.16 -1.07 0.61
CA VAL A 24 -1.77 -1.91 1.65
C VAL A 24 -1.32 -1.43 3.03
N ILE A 25 -2.23 -1.34 3.99
CA ILE A 25 -1.88 -1.03 5.38
C ILE A 25 -1.30 -2.26 6.06
N VAL A 26 -0.07 -2.19 6.56
CA VAL A 26 0.59 -3.30 7.27
C VAL A 26 0.69 -3.07 8.78
N SER A 27 0.48 -1.84 9.25
CA SER A 27 0.41 -1.51 10.66
C SER A 27 -0.60 -2.36 11.42
N ARG A 28 -0.27 -2.70 12.67
CA ARG A 28 -1.18 -3.40 13.60
C ARG A 28 -2.43 -2.56 13.88
N GLN A 29 -3.56 -3.24 14.12
CA GLN A 29 -4.86 -2.58 14.31
C GLN A 29 -4.86 -1.55 15.46
N VAL A 30 -4.19 -1.85 16.58
CA VAL A 30 -4.05 -0.91 17.72
C VAL A 30 -3.40 0.43 17.32
N LEU A 31 -2.45 0.43 16.38
CA LEU A 31 -1.85 1.66 15.86
C LEU A 31 -2.84 2.40 14.94
N ILE A 32 -3.58 1.65 14.12
CA ILE A 32 -4.61 2.19 13.22
C ILE A 32 -5.70 2.92 14.00
N ASP A 33 -6.17 2.34 15.10
CA ASP A 33 -7.27 2.88 15.91
C ASP A 33 -6.82 4.02 16.85
N SER A 34 -5.50 4.24 16.95
CA SER A 34 -4.94 5.29 17.80
C SER A 34 -4.94 6.68 17.15
N ARG A 35 -4.53 7.69 17.93
CA ARG A 35 -4.35 9.08 17.46
C ARG A 35 -3.09 9.30 16.61
N PHE A 36 -2.27 8.28 16.36
CA PHE A 36 -1.14 8.41 15.44
C PHE A 36 -1.63 8.87 14.06
N SER A 37 -0.95 9.87 13.49
CA SER A 37 -1.36 10.52 12.24
C SER A 37 -0.91 9.76 10.99
N THR A 38 0.01 8.81 11.13
CA THR A 38 0.58 8.03 10.03
C THR A 38 0.46 6.53 10.26
N LEU A 39 0.52 5.77 9.17
CA LEU A 39 0.51 4.30 9.15
C LEU A 39 1.62 3.79 8.24
N ILE A 40 2.17 2.63 8.58
CA ILE A 40 3.10 1.90 7.73
C ILE A 40 2.31 1.16 6.66
N CYS A 41 2.69 1.40 5.41
CA CYS A 41 2.05 0.86 4.23
C CYS A 41 3.08 0.25 3.29
N ALA A 42 2.67 -0.72 2.48
CA ALA A 42 3.48 -1.28 1.40
C ALA A 42 2.89 -0.90 0.03
N PRO A 43 3.70 -0.45 -0.94
CA PRO A 43 3.21 -0.11 -2.27
C PRO A 43 2.81 -1.36 -3.06
N VAL A 44 1.85 -1.16 -3.96
CA VAL A 44 1.43 -2.16 -4.94
C VAL A 44 1.89 -1.73 -6.34
N TYR A 45 2.59 -2.62 -7.02
CA TYR A 45 3.03 -2.46 -8.41
C TYR A 45 2.38 -3.52 -9.30
N SER A 46 2.21 -3.21 -10.59
CA SER A 46 1.74 -4.21 -11.59
C SER A 46 2.87 -5.14 -12.04
N ARG A 47 4.09 -4.87 -11.59
CA ARG A 47 5.28 -5.65 -11.87
C ARG A 47 5.52 -6.59 -10.68
N HIS A 48 6.00 -7.79 -10.99
CA HIS A 48 6.44 -8.78 -10.01
C HIS A 48 7.77 -9.37 -10.50
N ASP A 49 8.79 -9.27 -9.67
CA ASP A 49 10.18 -9.66 -9.98
C ASP A 49 10.57 -11.00 -9.34
N GLY A 50 9.66 -11.67 -8.62
CA GLY A 50 9.90 -12.99 -8.05
C GLY A 50 10.72 -12.99 -6.75
N LEU A 51 10.79 -11.85 -6.06
CA LEU A 51 11.48 -11.73 -4.78
C LEU A 51 10.64 -12.35 -3.64
N SER A 52 11.30 -12.88 -2.61
CA SER A 52 10.61 -13.45 -1.44
C SER A 52 9.84 -12.38 -0.63
N THR A 53 10.20 -11.11 -0.79
CA THR A 53 9.55 -9.93 -0.20
C THR A 53 8.34 -9.46 -1.01
N GLN A 54 8.01 -10.13 -2.12
CA GLN A 54 6.89 -9.77 -2.98
C GLN A 54 5.71 -10.72 -2.80
N LEU A 55 4.52 -10.16 -2.60
CA LEU A 55 3.28 -10.92 -2.47
C LEU A 55 2.35 -10.61 -3.66
N ARG A 56 1.93 -11.66 -4.37
CA ARG A 56 0.99 -11.54 -5.48
C ARG A 56 -0.40 -11.13 -4.98
N VAL A 57 -1.00 -10.18 -5.69
CA VAL A 57 -2.37 -9.69 -5.46
C VAL A 57 -3.00 -9.32 -6.80
N GLY A 58 -4.31 -9.38 -6.92
CA GLY A 58 -4.96 -9.19 -8.20
C GLY A 58 -6.45 -8.83 -8.09
N PRO A 59 -7.24 -9.17 -9.12
CA PRO A 59 -8.67 -8.88 -9.15
C PRO A 59 -9.47 -9.49 -8.01
N ALA A 60 -9.03 -10.61 -7.43
CA ALA A 60 -9.68 -11.22 -6.27
C ALA A 60 -9.67 -10.29 -5.04
N GLU A 61 -8.65 -9.44 -4.91
CA GLU A 61 -8.50 -8.45 -3.85
C GLU A 61 -9.04 -7.06 -4.25
N GLY A 62 -9.66 -6.93 -5.43
CA GLY A 62 -10.24 -5.68 -5.93
C GLY A 62 -9.32 -4.81 -6.78
N LEU A 63 -8.19 -5.34 -7.27
CA LEU A 63 -7.31 -4.63 -8.20
C LEU A 63 -7.77 -4.82 -9.65
N LYS A 64 -7.42 -3.89 -10.54
CA LYS A 64 -7.78 -4.01 -11.97
C LYS A 64 -6.96 -5.06 -12.72
N ASN A 65 -5.74 -5.31 -12.28
CA ASN A 65 -4.79 -6.20 -12.93
C ASN A 65 -4.02 -6.99 -11.87
N GLU A 66 -3.46 -8.12 -12.27
CA GLU A 66 -2.41 -8.81 -11.51
C GLU A 66 -1.29 -7.83 -11.11
N SER A 67 -0.90 -7.90 -9.85
CA SER A 67 -0.03 -6.95 -9.18
C SER A 67 0.76 -7.65 -8.07
N SER A 68 1.64 -6.90 -7.43
CA SER A 68 2.48 -7.36 -6.34
C SER A 68 2.60 -6.29 -5.26
N ILE A 69 2.44 -6.68 -4.01
CA ILE A 69 2.83 -5.89 -2.84
C ILE A 69 4.34 -6.04 -2.67
N HIS A 70 5.06 -4.94 -2.45
CA HIS A 70 6.51 -4.94 -2.22
C HIS A 70 6.79 -4.65 -0.74
N CYS A 71 7.10 -5.70 0.04
CA CYS A 71 7.26 -5.61 1.50
C CYS A 71 8.62 -5.04 1.95
N ASP A 72 9.56 -4.85 1.04
CA ASP A 72 10.86 -4.19 1.21
C ASP A 72 10.79 -2.67 0.96
N GLU A 73 9.72 -2.18 0.34
CA GLU A 73 9.49 -0.77 0.04
C GLU A 73 8.50 -0.11 1.03
N LEU A 74 8.53 -0.49 2.31
CA LEU A 74 7.61 0.05 3.30
C LEU A 74 7.78 1.57 3.48
N VAL A 75 6.65 2.27 3.56
CA VAL A 75 6.59 3.72 3.74
C VAL A 75 5.62 4.11 4.85
N SER A 76 5.91 5.22 5.51
CA SER A 76 4.99 5.84 6.48
C SER A 76 4.14 6.89 5.78
N LEU A 77 2.82 6.69 5.73
CA LEU A 77 1.89 7.57 5.05
C LEU A 77 0.90 8.21 6.03
N PRO A 78 0.55 9.50 5.88
CA PRO A 78 -0.53 10.11 6.65
C PRO A 78 -1.88 9.40 6.44
N LYS A 79 -2.67 9.23 7.50
CA LYS A 79 -4.04 8.67 7.38
C LYS A 79 -4.91 9.48 6.43
N SER A 80 -4.69 10.79 6.33
CA SER A 80 -5.46 11.70 5.48
C SER A 80 -5.27 11.49 3.97
N VAL A 81 -4.21 10.79 3.54
CA VAL A 81 -3.95 10.56 2.10
C VAL A 81 -4.44 9.20 1.60
N LEU A 82 -4.91 8.33 2.49
CA LEU A 82 -5.42 7.00 2.18
C LEU A 82 -6.92 7.11 1.91
N THR A 83 -7.31 7.03 0.63
CA THR A 83 -8.71 7.15 0.17
C THR A 83 -9.25 5.84 -0.36
#